data_AF-A0A399E136-F1
#
_entry.id   AF-A0A399E136-F1
#
_cell.length_a   1.000
_cell.length_b   1.000
_cell.length_c   1.000
_cell.angle_alpha   90.00
_cell.angle_beta   90.00
_cell.angle_gamma   90.00
#
_symmetry.space_group_name_H-M   'P 1'
#
loop_
_entity.id
_entity.type
_entity.pdbx_description
1 polymer ?
#
loop_
_entity_poly.entity_id
_entity_poly.type
_entity_poly.pdbx_seq_one_letter_code
_entity_poly.pdbx_strand_id
1 'polypeptide(L)'
;MPHSRVSAGEVLKAVEQQLPPLERERENRLLDTIRERGIWGLQEVLEALQEGRLYLLAVPWSLDARVFRCASGGVGLSREAAEAFCPGEGLEEVPLKDALPSLARAYNVRLDFVHGEAEARLHEEFGGLAGLVRW
;
A
#
# COMPACT_ATOMS: atom_id res chain seq x y z
N MET A 1 27.22 -7.65 -41.11
CA MET A 1 26.51 -8.03 -39.87
C MET A 1 25.17 -7.30 -39.86
N PRO A 2 24.01 -7.96 -39.65
CA PRO A 2 22.73 -7.28 -39.66
C PRO A 2 22.47 -6.65 -38.28
N HIS A 3 22.35 -5.32 -38.24
CA HIS A 3 21.82 -4.61 -37.09
C HIS A 3 20.29 -4.76 -37.10
N SER A 4 19.74 -5.24 -35.99
CA SER A 4 18.30 -5.38 -35.77
C SER A 4 17.58 -4.05 -36.05
N ARG A 5 16.72 -4.02 -37.08
CA ARG A 5 15.87 -2.86 -37.41
C ARG A 5 14.56 -2.90 -36.62
N VAL A 6 14.63 -3.07 -35.30
CA VAL A 6 13.44 -2.88 -34.46
C VAL A 6 13.45 -1.42 -34.04
N SER A 7 12.42 -0.68 -34.43
CA SER A 7 12.26 0.72 -34.02
C SER A 7 11.94 0.79 -32.53
N ALA A 8 12.32 1.89 -31.87
CA ALA A 8 11.98 2.11 -30.47
C ALA A 8 10.46 2.00 -30.19
N GLY A 9 9.62 2.36 -31.17
CA GLY A 9 8.16 2.21 -31.10
C GLY A 9 7.67 0.76 -31.17
N GLU A 10 8.35 -0.11 -31.93
CA GLU A 10 8.03 -1.54 -31.97
C GLU A 10 8.47 -2.25 -30.68
N VAL A 11 9.61 -1.86 -30.10
CA VAL A 11 10.03 -2.34 -28.77
C VAL A 11 9.02 -1.89 -27.71
N LEU A 12 8.65 -0.60 -27.69
CA LEU A 12 7.69 -0.08 -26.73
C LEU A 12 6.35 -0.82 -26.80
N LYS A 13 5.81 -1.02 -28.00
CA LYS A 13 4.54 -1.72 -28.20
C LYS A 13 4.58 -3.19 -27.75
N ALA A 14 5.70 -3.88 -27.97
CA ALA A 14 5.88 -5.25 -27.48
C ALA A 14 5.98 -5.30 -25.95
N VAL A 15 6.66 -4.33 -25.35
CA VAL A 15 6.78 -4.20 -23.88
C VAL A 15 5.43 -3.88 -23.24
N GLU A 16 4.68 -2.91 -23.78
CA GLU A 16 3.35 -2.53 -23.32
C GLU A 16 2.34 -3.69 -23.34
N GLN A 17 2.50 -4.64 -24.26
CA GLN A 17 1.64 -5.83 -24.33
C GLN A 17 1.99 -6.89 -23.28
N GLN A 18 3.25 -6.96 -22.83
CA GLN A 18 3.71 -7.97 -21.90
C GLN A 18 3.81 -7.49 -20.45
N LEU A 19 3.83 -6.18 -20.21
CA LEU A 19 3.86 -5.59 -18.87
C LEU A 19 2.65 -5.98 -18.01
N PRO A 20 1.39 -5.86 -18.51
CA PRO A 20 0.22 -6.05 -17.65
C PRO A 20 0.07 -7.47 -17.05
N PRO A 21 0.35 -8.56 -17.79
CA PRO A 21 0.36 -9.91 -17.19
C PRO A 21 1.44 -10.09 -16.12
N LEU A 22 2.64 -9.54 -16.34
CA LEU A 22 3.77 -9.66 -15.41
C LEU A 22 3.53 -8.84 -14.13
N GLU A 23 2.94 -7.65 -14.26
CA GLU A 23 2.56 -6.81 -13.12
C GLU A 23 1.50 -7.52 -12.25
N ARG A 24 0.45 -8.07 -12.87
CA ARG A 24 -0.58 -8.85 -12.17
C ARG A 24 -0.01 -10.07 -11.45
N GLU A 25 0.89 -10.80 -12.10
CA GLU A 25 1.52 -11.97 -11.47
C GLU A 25 2.38 -11.55 -10.27
N ARG A 26 3.11 -10.44 -10.36
CA ARG A 26 3.88 -9.88 -9.25
C ARG A 26 2.97 -9.46 -8.09
N GLU A 27 1.88 -8.75 -8.37
CA GLU A 27 0.91 -8.28 -7.36
C GLU A 27 0.24 -9.46 -6.65
N ASN A 28 -0.21 -10.48 -7.39
CA ASN A 28 -0.80 -11.68 -6.79
C ASN A 28 0.20 -12.44 -5.92
N ARG A 29 1.44 -12.64 -6.39
CA ARG A 29 2.50 -13.28 -5.59
C ARG A 29 2.82 -12.48 -4.33
N LEU A 30 2.74 -11.15 -4.38
CA LEU A 30 2.90 -10.30 -3.20
C LEU A 30 1.81 -10.60 -2.17
N LEU A 31 0.54 -10.67 -2.58
CA LEU A 31 -0.56 -11.00 -1.67
C LEU A 31 -0.42 -12.41 -1.09
N ASP A 32 -0.03 -13.40 -1.90
CA ASP A 32 0.21 -14.76 -1.42
C ASP A 32 1.34 -14.79 -0.37
N THR A 33 2.40 -14.01 -0.61
CA THR A 33 3.49 -13.83 0.36
C THR A 33 3.00 -13.17 1.65
N ILE A 34 2.13 -12.16 1.57
CA ILE A 34 1.55 -11.50 2.75
C ILE A 34 0.65 -12.44 3.53
N ARG A 35 -0.10 -13.31 2.84
CA ARG A 35 -0.94 -14.32 3.48
C ARG A 35 -0.15 -15.29 4.34
N GLU A 36 1.05 -15.67 3.92
CA GLU A 36 1.87 -16.65 4.63
C GLU A 36 2.58 -16.08 5.86
N ARG A 37 3.02 -14.82 5.80
CA ARG A 37 3.96 -14.24 6.78
C ARG A 37 3.77 -12.76 7.10
N GLY A 38 2.71 -12.16 6.60
CA GLY A 38 2.41 -10.76 6.80
C GLY A 38 1.26 -10.54 7.77
N ILE A 39 0.81 -9.29 7.81
CA ILE A 39 -0.36 -8.84 8.56
C ILE A 39 -1.32 -8.15 7.59
N TRP A 40 -2.59 -8.10 7.94
CA TRP A 40 -3.62 -7.55 7.08
C TRP A 40 -4.77 -6.97 7.88
N GLY A 41 -5.61 -6.21 7.20
CA GLY A 41 -6.69 -5.46 7.80
C GLY A 41 -6.26 -4.03 8.10
N LEU A 42 -7.16 -3.10 7.82
CA LEU A 42 -6.90 -1.67 7.92
C LEU A 42 -6.33 -1.24 9.30
N GLN A 43 -6.89 -1.76 10.40
CA GLN A 43 -6.47 -1.39 11.75
C GLN A 43 -5.09 -1.95 12.11
N GLU A 44 -4.93 -3.27 12.02
CA GLU A 44 -3.68 -3.96 12.42
C GLU A 44 -2.48 -3.47 11.60
N VAL A 45 -2.70 -3.22 10.30
CA VAL A 45 -1.66 -2.69 9.42
C VAL A 45 -1.30 -1.24 9.75
N LEU A 46 -2.28 -0.38 10.06
CA LEU A 46 -1.99 1.01 10.44
C LEU A 46 -1.28 1.12 11.79
N GLU A 47 -1.62 0.27 12.76
CA GLU A 47 -0.90 0.18 14.03
C GLU A 47 0.54 -0.26 13.80
N ALA A 48 0.75 -1.37 13.09
CA ALA A 48 2.09 -1.88 12.78
C ALA A 48 2.94 -0.91 11.93
N LEU A 49 2.31 -0.14 11.04
CA LEU A 49 2.97 0.93 10.27
C LEU A 49 3.53 1.99 11.22
N GLN A 50 2.72 2.44 12.17
CA GLN A 50 3.07 3.51 13.12
C GLN A 50 4.02 3.05 14.24
N GLU A 51 4.13 1.74 14.44
CA GLU A 51 5.15 1.12 15.29
C GLU A 51 6.47 0.84 14.55
N GLY A 52 6.53 1.12 13.23
CA GLY A 52 7.71 0.86 12.41
C GLY A 52 8.02 -0.62 12.18
N ARG A 53 7.02 -1.49 12.39
CA ARG A 53 7.16 -2.96 12.22
C ARG A 53 7.05 -3.40 10.78
N LEU A 54 6.56 -2.56 9.86
CA LEU A 54 6.43 -2.89 8.45
C LEU A 54 7.67 -2.49 7.64
N TYR A 55 7.98 -3.25 6.58
CA TYR A 55 8.91 -2.78 5.54
C TYR A 55 8.24 -2.61 4.18
N LEU A 56 7.12 -3.29 3.95
CA LEU A 56 6.34 -3.20 2.73
C LEU A 56 4.85 -3.16 3.09
N LEU A 57 4.13 -2.26 2.43
CA LEU A 57 2.68 -2.09 2.53
C LEU A 57 2.06 -2.20 1.14
N ALA A 58 1.18 -3.19 0.96
CA ALA A 58 0.31 -3.33 -0.19
C ALA A 58 -0.93 -2.44 -0.01
N VAL A 59 -1.18 -1.56 -0.98
CA VAL A 59 -2.25 -0.57 -0.95
C VAL A 59 -3.12 -0.73 -2.20
N PRO A 60 -4.46 -0.72 -2.09
CA PRO A 60 -5.31 -0.76 -3.26
C PRO A 60 -5.19 0.55 -4.03
N TRP A 61 -5.28 0.50 -5.35
CA TRP A 61 -5.29 1.69 -6.19
C TRP A 61 -6.44 2.63 -5.82
N SER A 62 -7.64 2.07 -5.58
CA SER A 62 -8.81 2.78 -5.06
C SER A 62 -8.89 2.60 -3.55
N LEU A 63 -8.46 3.64 -2.81
CA LEU A 63 -8.55 3.70 -1.35
C LEU A 63 -9.44 4.87 -0.91
N ASP A 64 -10.69 4.54 -0.55
CA ASP A 64 -11.71 5.51 -0.10
C ASP A 64 -11.81 5.61 1.44
N ALA A 65 -10.88 5.01 2.17
CA ALA A 65 -10.81 5.10 3.62
C ALA A 65 -10.40 6.51 4.08
N ARG A 66 -10.97 6.96 5.20
CA ARG A 66 -10.60 8.20 5.88
C ARG A 66 -10.00 7.90 7.24
N VAL A 67 -9.08 8.76 7.68
CA VAL A 67 -8.39 8.66 8.97
C VAL A 67 -8.32 10.01 9.64
N PHE A 68 -8.24 10.00 10.96
CA PHE A 68 -7.98 11.20 11.76
C PHE A 68 -6.47 11.33 11.93
N ARG A 69 -5.91 12.41 11.41
CA ARG A 69 -4.49 12.74 11.52
C ARG A 69 -4.25 13.70 12.68
N CYS A 70 -3.27 13.36 13.50
CA CYS A 70 -2.73 14.16 14.58
C CYS A 70 -1.78 15.26 14.03
N ALA A 71 -1.56 16.33 14.80
CA ALA A 71 -0.59 17.36 14.44
C ALA A 71 0.85 16.82 14.38
N SER A 72 1.16 15.81 15.19
CA SER A 72 2.42 15.04 15.17
C SER A 72 2.60 14.13 13.96
N GLY A 73 1.54 13.90 13.17
CA GLY A 73 1.56 13.08 11.96
C GLY A 73 1.08 11.64 12.13
N GLY A 74 0.76 11.22 13.36
CA GLY A 74 0.06 9.95 13.63
C GLY A 74 -1.35 9.93 13.04
N VAL A 75 -1.90 8.74 12.84
CA VAL A 75 -3.25 8.53 12.30
C VAL A 75 -4.04 7.49 13.10
N GLY A 76 -5.34 7.73 13.26
CA GLY A 76 -6.30 6.77 13.80
C GLY A 76 -7.50 6.56 12.88
N LEU A 77 -8.11 5.38 12.95
CA LEU A 77 -9.32 5.05 12.17
C LEU A 77 -10.59 5.71 12.70
N SER A 78 -10.59 6.10 13.96
CA SER A 78 -11.64 6.89 14.58
C SER A 78 -11.02 8.07 15.32
N ARG A 79 -11.85 9.04 15.68
CA ARG A 79 -11.42 10.18 16.50
C ARG A 79 -10.88 9.70 17.84
N GLU A 80 -11.54 8.74 18.47
CA GLU A 80 -11.14 8.15 19.75
C GLU A 80 -9.81 7.40 19.64
N ALA A 81 -9.60 6.65 18.55
CA ALA A 81 -8.34 5.96 18.30
C ALA A 81 -7.19 6.94 18.09
N ALA A 82 -7.42 8.03 17.35
CA ALA A 82 -6.42 9.07 17.16
C ALA A 82 -6.14 9.83 18.47
N GLU A 83 -7.17 10.17 19.25
CA GLU A 83 -6.99 10.81 20.57
C GLU A 83 -6.22 9.92 21.56
N ALA A 84 -6.44 8.60 21.51
CA ALA A 84 -5.66 7.66 22.32
C ALA A 84 -4.17 7.62 21.91
N PHE A 85 -3.88 7.81 20.63
CA PHE A 85 -2.52 7.89 20.11
C PHE A 85 -1.84 9.24 20.40
N CYS A 86 -2.59 10.33 20.30
CA CYS A 86 -2.10 11.71 20.42
C CYS A 86 -3.04 12.58 21.30
N PRO A 87 -3.07 12.33 22.63
CA PRO A 87 -4.02 12.99 23.51
C PRO A 87 -3.78 14.50 23.58
N GLY A 88 -4.84 15.29 23.36
CA GLY A 88 -4.82 16.74 23.39
C GLY A 88 -4.29 17.42 22.11
N GLU A 89 -4.00 16.66 21.05
CA GLU A 89 -3.62 17.22 19.75
C GLU A 89 -4.84 17.60 18.90
N GLY A 90 -4.62 18.52 17.94
CA GLY A 90 -5.63 18.82 16.93
C GLY A 90 -5.80 17.64 15.97
N LEU A 91 -7.03 17.14 15.86
CA LEU A 91 -7.40 16.04 14.95
C LEU A 91 -8.07 16.56 13.69
N GLU A 92 -7.54 16.17 12.53
CA GLU A 92 -8.07 16.50 11.21
C GLU A 92 -8.46 15.22 10.45
N GLU A 93 -9.68 15.15 9.92
CA GLU A 93 -10.12 14.00 9.14
C GLU A 93 -9.66 14.11 7.68
N VAL A 94 -8.71 13.27 7.29
CA VAL A 94 -8.08 13.28 5.96
C VAL A 94 -8.28 11.95 5.22
N PRO A 95 -8.27 11.95 3.87
CA PRO A 95 -8.21 10.70 3.11
C PRO A 95 -6.95 9.91 3.44
N LEU A 96 -7.07 8.59 3.62
CA LEU A 96 -5.93 7.74 3.97
C LEU A 96 -4.84 7.77 2.89
N LYS A 97 -5.25 7.83 1.61
CA LYS A 97 -4.33 7.99 0.47
C LYS A 97 -3.40 9.21 0.57
N ASP A 98 -3.83 10.27 1.25
CA ASP A 98 -3.03 11.49 1.43
C ASP A 98 -2.10 11.38 2.65
N ALA A 99 -2.47 10.59 3.66
CA ALA A 99 -1.67 10.34 4.85
C ALA A 99 -0.58 9.27 4.62
N LEU A 100 -0.87 8.23 3.84
CA LEU A 100 0.01 7.08 3.61
C LEU A 100 1.42 7.45 3.13
N PRO A 101 1.62 8.35 2.14
CA PRO A 101 2.96 8.73 1.70
C PRO A 101 3.81 9.35 2.81
N SER A 102 3.18 10.14 3.70
CA SER A 102 3.87 10.77 4.83
C SER A 102 4.27 9.74 5.88
N LEU A 103 3.36 8.81 6.21
CA LEU A 103 3.63 7.71 7.13
C LEU A 103 4.71 6.77 6.58
N ALA A 104 4.61 6.37 5.32
CA ALA A 104 5.60 5.54 4.65
C ALA A 104 7.01 6.14 4.72
N ARG A 105 7.13 7.46 4.52
CA ARG A 105 8.40 8.16 4.66
C ARG A 105 8.88 8.21 6.10
N ALA A 106 8.00 8.47 7.06
CA ALA A 106 8.35 8.55 8.48
C ALA A 106 8.89 7.21 9.02
N TYR A 107 8.29 6.10 8.60
CA TYR A 107 8.64 4.75 9.07
C TYR A 107 9.49 3.94 8.08
N ASN A 108 9.96 4.57 7.00
CA ASN A 108 10.76 3.96 5.94
C ASN A 108 10.13 2.66 5.38
N VAL A 109 8.84 2.73 5.05
CA VAL A 109 8.04 1.63 4.49
C VAL A 109 7.90 1.82 2.99
N ARG A 110 8.07 0.74 2.22
CA ARG A 110 7.78 0.74 0.79
C ARG A 110 6.28 0.59 0.57
N LEU A 111 5.69 1.49 -0.22
CA LEU A 111 4.32 1.32 -0.73
C LEU A 111 4.38 0.55 -2.05
N ASP A 112 3.64 -0.55 -2.16
CA ASP A 112 3.35 -1.23 -3.43
C ASP A 112 1.85 -1.11 -3.69
N PHE A 113 1.48 -0.42 -4.76
CA PHE A 113 0.09 -0.30 -5.17
C PHE A 113 -0.31 -1.53 -5.98
N VAL A 114 -1.48 -2.09 -5.70
CA VAL A 114 -2.06 -3.21 -6.42
C VAL A 114 -3.35 -2.77 -7.12
N HIS A 115 -3.66 -3.36 -8.28
CA HIS A 115 -4.82 -2.99 -9.08
C HIS A 115 -5.51 -4.19 -9.72
N GLY A 116 -6.78 -4.03 -10.09
CA GLY A 116 -7.54 -5.07 -10.78
C GLY A 116 -7.82 -6.28 -9.88
N GLU A 117 -7.40 -7.48 -10.29
CA GLU A 117 -7.69 -8.71 -9.52
C GLU A 117 -7.02 -8.69 -8.14
N ALA A 118 -5.77 -8.26 -8.04
CA ALA A 118 -5.07 -8.17 -6.77
C ALA A 118 -5.71 -7.13 -5.83
N GLU A 119 -6.23 -6.03 -6.38
CA GLU A 119 -6.98 -5.04 -5.60
C GLU A 119 -8.30 -5.62 -5.05
N ALA A 120 -9.07 -6.33 -5.89
CA ALA A 120 -10.29 -7.01 -5.43
C ALA A 120 -9.97 -8.01 -4.30
N ARG A 121 -8.92 -8.83 -4.48
CA ARG A 121 -8.44 -9.75 -3.44
C ARG A 121 -8.01 -9.02 -2.17
N LEU A 122 -7.29 -7.91 -2.28
CA LEU A 122 -6.85 -7.12 -1.12
C LEU A 122 -8.04 -6.58 -0.31
N HIS A 123 -9.10 -6.13 -0.98
CA HIS A 123 -10.33 -5.69 -0.32
C HIS A 123 -11.11 -6.86 0.29
N GLU A 124 -11.36 -7.91 -0.48
CA GLU A 124 -12.25 -9.03 -0.09
C GLU A 124 -11.59 -9.98 0.92
N GLU A 125 -10.32 -10.31 0.74
CA GLU A 125 -9.64 -11.35 1.51
C GLU A 125 -8.73 -10.80 2.62
N PHE A 126 -8.25 -9.55 2.49
CA PHE A 126 -7.28 -8.94 3.41
C PHE A 126 -7.81 -7.71 4.14
N GLY A 127 -9.07 -7.30 3.92
CA GLY A 127 -9.67 -6.17 4.64
C GLY A 127 -9.08 -4.80 4.27
N GLY A 128 -8.62 -4.66 3.02
CA GLY A 128 -8.30 -3.39 2.38
C GLY A 128 -6.83 -2.96 2.45
N LEU A 129 -6.06 -3.38 3.45
CA LEU A 129 -4.61 -3.18 3.50
C LEU A 129 -3.90 -4.45 3.95
N ALA A 130 -2.68 -4.64 3.47
CA ALA A 130 -1.87 -5.78 3.86
C ALA A 130 -0.38 -5.41 3.84
N GLY A 131 0.42 -5.96 4.73
CA GLY A 131 1.81 -5.57 4.87
C GLY A 131 2.72 -6.72 5.29
N LEU A 132 4.01 -6.58 4.98
CA LEU A 132 5.06 -7.49 5.43
C LEU A 132 5.81 -6.87 6.59
N VAL A 133 5.87 -7.61 7.68
CA VAL A 133 6.60 -7.22 8.90
C VAL A 133 8.09 -7.47 8.75
N ARG A 134 8.85 -6.65 9.44
CA ARG A 134 10.28 -6.85 9.68
C ARG A 134 10.38 -7.87 10.82
N TRP A 135 10.87 -9.07 10.48
CA TRP A 135 11.24 -10.22 11.34
C TRP A 135 10.16 -10.82 12.25
#